data_AF-A0A600ZJ09-F1
#
_entry.id   AF-A0A600ZJ09-F1
#
_cell.length_a   1.000
_cell.length_b   1.000
_cell.length_c   1.000
_cell.angle_alpha   90.00
_cell.angle_beta   90.00
_cell.angle_gamma   90.00
#
_symmetry.space_group_name_H-M   'P 1'
#
loop_
_entity.id
_entity.type
_entity.pdbx_description
1 polymer ?
#
loop_
_entity_poly.entity_id
_entity_poly.type
_entity_poly.pdbx_seq_one_letter_code
_entity_poly.pdbx_strand_id
1 'polypeptide(L)'
;MNNFVLYSLYFIYSAFFLNKHRRIIKGKILHQKEHENIANYLENAYIKKYFENKLDDIQIKKTRNINGKKIIWQFWYQGIDNAPCIIKKCFKSVQKYKGNYEVVLLDKDNIKDYLIFPDFIYQKIDDKKFGEKTITIFSDLLRVSLLNNYGGIWL
;
A
#
# COMPACT_ATOMS: atom_id res chain seq x y z
N MET A 1 -32.82 -31.26 -43.08
CA MET A 1 -31.63 -31.52 -42.24
C MET A 1 -31.18 -30.30 -41.41
N ASN A 2 -32.07 -29.39 -41.00
CA ASN A 2 -31.63 -28.06 -40.53
C ASN A 2 -32.00 -27.63 -39.09
N ASN A 3 -32.94 -28.28 -38.38
CA ASN A 3 -33.30 -27.79 -37.04
C ASN A 3 -32.38 -28.32 -35.93
N PHE A 4 -31.86 -29.54 -36.04
CA PHE A 4 -31.04 -30.14 -34.98
C PHE A 4 -29.68 -29.44 -34.84
N VAL A 5 -29.05 -29.08 -35.97
CA VAL A 5 -27.77 -28.35 -36.00
C VAL A 5 -27.95 -26.93 -35.46
N LEU A 6 -29.03 -26.23 -35.83
CA LEU A 6 -29.36 -24.90 -35.30
C LEU A 6 -29.63 -24.91 -33.79
N TYR A 7 -30.37 -25.90 -33.28
CA TYR A 7 -30.60 -26.06 -31.83
C TYR A 7 -29.30 -26.40 -31.09
N SER A 8 -28.43 -27.25 -31.66
CA SER A 8 -27.13 -27.55 -31.05
C SER A 8 -26.21 -26.33 -31.01
N LEU A 9 -26.18 -25.52 -32.07
CA LEU A 9 -25.38 -24.29 -32.14
C LEU A 9 -25.93 -23.23 -31.18
N TYR A 10 -27.26 -23.07 -31.08
CA TYR A 10 -27.89 -22.18 -30.10
C TYR A 10 -27.65 -22.63 -28.66
N PHE A 11 -27.71 -23.94 -28.39
CA PHE A 11 -27.44 -24.50 -27.06
C PHE A 11 -25.96 -24.32 -26.66
N ILE A 12 -25.02 -24.54 -27.59
CA ILE A 12 -23.58 -24.31 -27.35
C ILE A 12 -23.28 -22.81 -27.19
N TYR A 13 -23.87 -21.96 -28.04
CA TYR A 13 -23.72 -20.51 -27.94
C TYR A 13 -24.30 -19.96 -26.64
N SER A 14 -25.52 -20.35 -26.28
CA SER A 14 -26.14 -19.96 -25.01
C SER A 14 -25.37 -20.51 -23.80
N ALA A 15 -24.92 -21.76 -23.82
CA ALA A 15 -24.12 -22.33 -22.74
C ALA A 15 -22.76 -21.63 -22.59
N PHE A 16 -22.03 -21.32 -23.67
CA PHE A 16 -20.68 -20.78 -23.56
C PHE A 16 -20.66 -19.25 -23.35
N PHE A 17 -21.49 -18.51 -24.09
CA PHE A 17 -21.55 -17.04 -23.99
C PHE A 17 -22.26 -16.61 -22.70
N LEU A 18 -23.38 -17.24 -22.31
CA LEU A 18 -24.06 -16.90 -21.05
C LEU A 18 -23.21 -17.30 -19.84
N ASN A 19 -22.45 -18.41 -19.87
CA ASN A 19 -21.59 -18.78 -18.74
C ASN A 19 -20.41 -17.81 -18.55
N LYS A 20 -19.83 -17.27 -19.62
CA LYS A 20 -18.78 -16.23 -19.51
C LYS A 20 -19.33 -14.93 -18.91
N HIS A 21 -20.47 -14.45 -19.41
CA HIS A 21 -21.11 -13.24 -18.89
C HIS A 21 -21.63 -13.45 -17.46
N ARG A 22 -22.22 -14.62 -17.16
CA ARG A 22 -22.65 -15.01 -15.81
C ARG A 22 -21.48 -15.07 -14.84
N ARG A 23 -20.31 -15.57 -15.24
CA ARG A 23 -19.10 -15.57 -14.39
C ARG A 23 -18.61 -14.15 -14.11
N ILE A 24 -18.62 -13.26 -15.12
CA ILE A 24 -18.24 -11.85 -14.95
C ILE A 24 -19.23 -11.11 -14.06
N ILE A 25 -20.54 -11.29 -14.27
CA ILE A 25 -21.61 -10.69 -13.46
C ILE A 25 -21.57 -11.24 -12.04
N LYS A 26 -21.44 -12.56 -11.88
CA LYS A 26 -21.26 -13.21 -10.58
C LYS A 26 -20.00 -12.72 -9.88
N GLY A 27 -18.89 -12.56 -10.59
CA GLY A 27 -17.66 -11.95 -10.07
C GLY A 27 -17.89 -10.52 -9.60
N LYS A 28 -18.55 -9.67 -10.41
CA LYS A 28 -18.91 -8.29 -10.01
C LYS A 28 -19.82 -8.24 -8.79
N ILE A 29 -20.84 -9.10 -8.72
CA ILE A 29 -21.76 -9.19 -7.58
C ILE A 29 -21.03 -9.72 -6.34
N LEU A 30 -20.18 -10.73 -6.47
CA LEU A 30 -19.35 -11.25 -5.38
C LEU A 30 -18.37 -10.18 -4.88
N HIS A 31 -17.67 -9.49 -5.78
CA HIS A 31 -16.81 -8.37 -5.42
C HIS A 31 -17.60 -7.26 -4.72
N GLN A 32 -18.78 -6.89 -5.21
CA GLN A 32 -19.61 -5.89 -4.55
C GLN A 32 -20.04 -6.31 -3.14
N LYS A 33 -20.44 -7.57 -2.95
CA LYS A 33 -20.76 -8.13 -1.62
C LYS A 33 -19.52 -8.25 -0.72
N GLU A 34 -18.37 -8.61 -1.27
CA GLU A 34 -17.09 -8.64 -0.55
C GLU A 34 -16.69 -7.23 -0.09
N HIS A 35 -16.92 -6.20 -0.92
CA HIS A 35 -16.66 -4.81 -0.56
C HIS A 35 -17.53 -4.38 0.62
N GLU A 36 -18.81 -4.73 0.63
CA GLU A 36 -19.70 -4.45 1.77
C GLU A 36 -19.22 -5.18 3.03
N ASN A 37 -18.83 -6.45 2.92
CA ASN A 37 -18.31 -7.21 4.07
C ASN A 37 -16.99 -6.63 4.61
N ILE A 38 -16.07 -6.24 3.72
CA ILE A 38 -14.80 -5.61 4.10
C ILE A 38 -15.07 -4.23 4.71
N ALA A 39 -15.95 -3.43 4.12
CA ALA A 39 -16.34 -2.13 4.66
C ALA A 39 -16.94 -2.27 6.06
N ASN A 40 -17.88 -3.21 6.24
CA ASN A 40 -18.47 -3.51 7.55
C ASN A 40 -17.43 -3.99 8.56
N TYR A 41 -16.48 -4.83 8.14
CA TYR A 41 -15.38 -5.24 9.00
C TYR A 41 -14.51 -4.05 9.41
N LEU A 42 -14.08 -3.22 8.46
CA LEU A 42 -13.24 -2.04 8.73
C LEU A 42 -13.96 -1.03 9.63
N GLU A 43 -15.25 -0.79 9.36
CA GLU A 43 -16.11 0.09 10.13
C GLU A 43 -16.14 -0.32 11.61
N ASN A 44 -16.42 -1.60 11.88
CA ASN A 44 -16.57 -2.09 13.25
C ASN A 44 -15.23 -2.37 13.95
N ALA A 45 -14.22 -2.84 13.21
CA ALA A 45 -12.93 -3.21 13.78
C ALA A 45 -12.02 -2.01 14.04
N TYR A 46 -12.12 -0.95 13.22
CA TYR A 46 -11.20 0.19 13.28
C TYR A 46 -11.92 1.54 13.39
N ILE A 47 -12.86 1.86 12.48
CA ILE A 47 -13.41 3.23 12.36
C ILE A 47 -14.21 3.62 13.60
N LYS A 48 -15.18 2.81 14.01
CA LYS A 48 -15.98 3.07 15.23
C LYS A 48 -15.10 3.12 16.47
N LYS A 49 -14.17 2.17 16.61
CA LYS A 49 -13.23 2.14 17.74
C LYS A 49 -12.35 3.39 17.78
N TYR A 50 -11.93 3.92 16.63
CA TYR A 50 -11.19 5.16 16.55
C TYR A 50 -11.99 6.33 17.12
N PHE A 51 -13.23 6.53 16.64
CA PHE A 51 -14.09 7.62 17.13
C PHE A 51 -14.50 7.48 18.60
N GLU A 52 -14.56 6.24 19.11
CA GLU A 52 -14.83 5.94 20.51
C GLU A 52 -13.57 5.99 21.40
N ASN A 53 -12.38 6.28 20.84
CA ASN A 53 -11.08 6.21 21.53
C ASN A 53 -10.80 4.85 22.20
N LYS A 54 -11.21 3.76 21.55
CA LYS A 54 -11.02 2.35 21.99
C LYS A 54 -9.95 1.60 21.20
N LEU A 55 -9.20 2.28 20.34
CA LEU A 55 -8.07 1.68 19.66
C LEU A 55 -6.83 1.70 20.54
N ASP A 56 -6.02 0.66 20.43
CA ASP A 56 -4.71 0.60 21.10
C ASP A 56 -3.80 1.70 20.57
N ASP A 57 -3.13 2.40 21.48
CA ASP A 57 -2.16 3.43 21.12
C ASP A 57 -0.83 2.79 20.70
N ILE A 58 -0.55 2.84 19.39
CA ILE A 58 0.72 2.36 18.84
C ILE A 58 1.72 3.52 18.92
N GLN A 59 2.58 3.47 19.93
CA GLN A 59 3.59 4.51 20.11
C GLN A 59 4.72 4.38 19.09
N ILE A 60 4.81 5.37 18.20
CA ILE A 60 5.95 5.55 17.30
C ILE A 60 6.80 6.69 17.85
N LYS A 61 8.05 6.39 18.21
CA LYS A 61 8.93 7.38 18.83
C LYS A 61 9.64 8.20 17.77
N LYS A 62 9.47 9.51 17.87
CA LYS A 62 10.21 10.52 17.11
C LYS A 62 11.62 10.68 17.70
N THR A 63 12.66 10.47 16.88
CA THR A 63 14.04 10.52 17.36
C THR A 63 14.74 11.86 17.07
N ARG A 64 14.35 12.55 15.99
CA ARG A 64 14.97 13.82 15.57
C ARG A 64 14.04 15.01 15.77
N ASN A 65 14.64 16.19 15.99
CA ASN A 65 13.94 17.46 15.87
C ASN A 65 14.28 18.10 14.52
N ILE A 66 13.27 18.37 13.70
CA ILE A 66 13.43 18.93 12.35
C ILE A 66 12.56 20.19 12.16
N ASN A 67 12.29 20.90 13.26
CA ASN A 67 11.44 22.08 13.28
C ASN A 67 11.81 23.10 12.20
N GLY A 68 10.79 23.55 11.46
CA GLY A 68 10.91 24.58 10.43
C GLY A 68 11.54 24.15 9.11
N LYS A 69 11.99 22.89 8.96
CA LYS A 69 12.54 22.41 7.69
C LYS A 69 11.45 21.95 6.73
N LYS A 70 11.62 22.29 5.47
CA LYS A 70 10.82 21.77 4.36
C LYS A 70 11.49 20.49 3.85
N ILE A 71 10.86 19.33 4.07
CA ILE A 71 11.49 18.03 3.80
C ILE A 71 10.74 17.30 2.68
N ILE A 72 11.50 16.68 1.78
CA ILE A 72 11.03 15.66 0.84
C ILE A 72 11.60 14.32 1.30
N TRP A 73 10.72 13.41 1.70
CA TRP A 73 11.04 12.04 2.06
C TRP A 73 11.01 11.18 0.81
N GLN A 74 12.08 10.44 0.58
CA GLN A 74 12.15 9.36 -0.40
C GLN A 74 12.53 8.07 0.33
N PHE A 75 12.12 6.93 -0.20
CA PHE A 75 12.38 5.64 0.44
C PHE A 75 12.79 4.58 -0.56
N TRP A 76 13.87 3.86 -0.24
CA TRP A 76 14.26 2.64 -0.92
C TRP A 76 14.87 1.66 0.08
N TYR A 77 14.12 0.60 0.42
CA TYR A 77 14.47 -0.29 1.52
C TYR A 77 15.88 -0.91 1.39
N GLN A 78 16.29 -1.31 0.19
CA GLN A 78 17.59 -1.93 -0.06
C GLN A 78 18.76 -0.93 -0.14
N GLY A 79 18.50 0.38 0.02
CA GLY A 79 19.49 1.44 -0.15
C GLY A 79 19.73 1.85 -1.59
N ILE A 80 20.16 3.10 -1.79
CA ILE A 80 20.31 3.72 -3.13
C ILE A 80 21.25 2.93 -4.04
N ASP A 81 22.32 2.35 -3.51
CA ASP A 81 23.34 1.65 -4.31
C ASP A 81 22.78 0.41 -4.98
N ASN A 82 21.80 -0.25 -4.34
CA ASN A 82 21.10 -1.42 -4.87
C ASN A 82 19.88 -1.05 -5.73
N ALA A 83 19.53 0.24 -5.82
CA ALA A 83 18.39 0.67 -6.60
C ALA A 83 18.65 0.55 -8.12
N PRO A 84 17.63 0.19 -8.93
CA PRO A 84 17.73 0.19 -10.38
C PRO A 84 18.14 1.57 -10.92
N CYS A 85 18.81 1.58 -12.09
CA CYS A 85 19.31 2.81 -12.71
C CYS A 85 18.22 3.88 -12.89
N ILE A 86 17.00 3.46 -13.25
CA ILE A 86 15.86 4.38 -13.39
C ILE A 86 15.48 5.05 -12.06
N ILE A 87 15.47 4.30 -10.96
CA ILE A 87 15.17 4.82 -9.62
C ILE A 87 16.26 5.80 -9.17
N LYS A 88 17.53 5.46 -9.39
CA LYS A 88 18.66 6.38 -9.15
C LYS A 88 18.52 7.68 -9.94
N LYS A 89 18.04 7.62 -11.19
CA LYS A 89 17.74 8.83 -11.99
C LYS A 89 16.60 9.64 -11.39
N CYS A 90 15.53 9.00 -10.88
CA CYS A 90 14.45 9.69 -10.19
C CYS A 90 14.97 10.43 -8.94
N PHE A 91 15.76 9.77 -8.10
CA PHE A 91 16.37 10.40 -6.92
C PHE A 91 17.24 11.60 -7.28
N LYS A 92 18.08 11.47 -8.32
CA LYS A 92 18.88 12.59 -8.85
C LYS A 92 18.01 13.73 -9.38
N SER A 93 16.88 13.42 -10.02
CA SER A 93 15.93 14.42 -10.51
C SER A 93 15.34 15.22 -9.35
N VAL A 94 14.82 14.54 -8.32
CA VAL A 94 14.27 15.22 -7.14
C VAL A 94 15.36 16.05 -6.47
N GLN A 95 16.56 15.50 -6.27
CA GLN A 95 17.68 16.23 -5.70
C GLN A 95 18.01 17.51 -6.48
N LYS A 96 17.96 17.46 -7.81
CA LYS A 96 18.23 18.60 -8.71
C LYS A 96 17.13 19.68 -8.61
N TYR A 97 15.87 19.28 -8.47
CA TYR A 97 14.71 20.18 -8.53
C TYR A 97 14.04 20.48 -7.17
N LYS A 98 14.63 20.03 -6.06
CA LYS A 98 14.09 20.21 -4.70
C LYS A 98 13.94 21.66 -4.22
N GLY A 99 14.57 22.62 -4.90
CA GLY A 99 14.60 24.02 -4.47
C GLY A 99 15.16 24.16 -3.05
N ASN A 100 14.41 24.84 -2.18
CA ASN A 100 14.76 25.04 -0.77
C ASN A 100 14.38 23.86 0.16
N TYR A 101 13.89 22.75 -0.37
CA TYR A 101 13.61 21.57 0.43
C TYR A 101 14.91 20.77 0.70
N GLU A 102 14.96 20.13 1.86
CA GLU A 102 15.91 19.08 2.19
C GLU A 102 15.35 17.75 1.70
N VAL A 103 16.16 16.97 0.98
CA VAL A 103 15.77 15.63 0.53
C VAL A 103 16.40 14.62 1.48
N VAL A 104 15.56 13.78 2.09
CA VAL A 104 16.00 12.68 2.94
C VAL A 104 15.64 11.38 2.26
N LEU A 105 16.66 10.60 1.89
CA LEU A 105 16.48 9.26 1.37
C LEU A 105 16.62 8.24 2.49
N LEU A 106 15.53 7.54 2.76
CA LEU A 106 15.43 6.52 3.78
C LEU A 106 15.69 5.12 3.21
N ASP A 107 16.33 4.29 4.03
CA ASP A 107 16.56 2.87 3.80
C ASP A 107 16.39 2.10 5.11
N LYS A 108 16.54 0.77 5.08
CA LYS A 108 16.37 -0.07 6.26
C LYS A 108 17.31 0.31 7.43
N ASP A 109 18.45 0.92 7.15
CA ASP A 109 19.52 1.13 8.13
C ASP A 109 19.36 2.49 8.83
N ASN A 110 18.80 3.49 8.13
CA ASN A 110 18.68 4.87 8.63
C ASN A 110 17.28 5.28 9.10
N ILE A 111 16.23 4.46 8.92
CA ILE A 111 14.86 4.81 9.39
C ILE A 111 14.83 5.13 10.88
N LYS A 112 15.57 4.36 11.70
CA LYS A 112 15.63 4.50 13.15
C LYS A 112 16.14 5.86 13.63
N ASP A 113 16.88 6.57 12.77
CA ASP A 113 17.33 7.92 13.04
C ASP A 113 16.18 8.93 13.07
N TYR A 114 15.04 8.59 12.48
CA TYR A 114 13.87 9.43 12.40
C TYR A 114 12.70 8.86 13.19
N LEU A 115 12.38 7.58 13.00
CA LEU A 115 11.27 6.92 13.66
C LEU A 115 11.69 5.55 14.19
N ILE A 116 11.31 5.29 15.44
CA ILE A 116 11.43 3.96 16.03
C ILE A 116 10.02 3.38 16.10
N PHE A 117 9.82 2.28 15.37
CA PHE A 117 8.59 1.51 15.39
C PHE A 117 8.64 0.47 16.53
N PRO A 118 7.49 0.00 17.03
CA PRO A 118 7.46 -1.13 17.94
C PRO A 118 8.03 -2.41 17.30
N ASP A 119 8.65 -3.26 18.12
CA ASP A 119 9.38 -4.45 17.67
C ASP A 119 8.58 -5.40 16.77
N PHE A 120 7.27 -5.54 17.03
CA PHE A 120 6.41 -6.41 16.23
C PHE A 120 6.31 -5.98 14.75
N ILE A 121 6.58 -4.71 14.43
CA ILE A 121 6.63 -4.22 13.05
C ILE A 121 7.89 -4.74 12.37
N TYR A 122 9.04 -4.63 13.03
CA TYR A 122 10.31 -5.16 12.51
C TYR A 122 10.26 -6.68 12.35
N GLN A 123 9.70 -7.39 13.32
CA GLN A 123 9.46 -8.84 13.21
C GLN A 123 8.64 -9.20 11.96
N LYS A 124 7.56 -8.46 11.65
CA LYS A 124 6.77 -8.70 10.43
C LYS A 124 7.58 -8.48 9.14
N ILE A 125 8.53 -7.56 9.15
CA ILE A 125 9.44 -7.30 8.04
C ILE A 125 10.42 -8.47 7.87
N ASP A 126 11.08 -8.86 8.96
CA ASP A 126 12.08 -9.92 8.99
C ASP A 126 11.49 -11.28 8.59
N ASP A 127 10.30 -11.59 9.11
CA ASP A 127 9.55 -12.80 8.78
C ASP A 127 8.96 -12.79 7.36
N LYS A 128 9.07 -11.66 6.63
CA LYS A 128 8.41 -11.42 5.35
C LYS A 128 6.93 -11.82 5.42
N LYS A 129 6.21 -11.32 6.43
CA LYS A 129 4.84 -11.76 6.77
C LYS A 129 3.87 -11.79 5.59
N PHE A 130 4.06 -10.89 4.62
CA PHE A 130 3.23 -10.76 3.41
C PHE A 130 4.03 -11.05 2.12
N GLY A 131 5.12 -11.81 2.21
CA GLY A 131 6.04 -12.09 1.13
C GLY A 131 6.65 -10.80 0.56
N GLU A 132 6.72 -10.70 -0.77
CA GLU A 132 7.29 -9.56 -1.49
C GLU A 132 6.61 -8.23 -1.17
N LYS A 133 5.33 -8.26 -0.77
CA LYS A 133 4.54 -7.06 -0.47
C LYS A 133 4.84 -6.46 0.90
N THR A 134 5.57 -7.17 1.76
CA THR A 134 5.84 -6.74 3.13
C THR A 134 6.49 -5.35 3.17
N ILE A 135 7.47 -5.10 2.29
CA ILE A 135 8.15 -3.81 2.20
C ILE A 135 7.23 -2.72 1.63
N THR A 136 6.34 -3.06 0.69
CA THR A 136 5.35 -2.11 0.17
C THR A 136 4.39 -1.65 1.25
N ILE A 137 3.86 -2.59 2.05
CA ILE A 137 2.97 -2.28 3.18
C ILE A 137 3.71 -1.45 4.23
N PHE A 138 4.97 -1.81 4.52
CA PHE A 138 5.81 -1.03 5.43
C PHE A 138 6.09 0.39 4.90
N SER A 139 6.29 0.55 3.60
CA SER A 139 6.45 1.87 2.96
C SER A 139 5.22 2.75 3.20
N ASP A 140 4.02 2.19 3.11
CA ASP A 140 2.78 2.92 3.40
C ASP A 140 2.73 3.34 4.87
N LEU A 141 3.04 2.44 5.79
CA LEU A 141 3.12 2.76 7.23
C LEU A 141 4.16 3.86 7.51
N LEU A 142 5.36 3.74 6.96
CA LEU A 142 6.45 4.69 7.11
C LEU A 142 6.04 6.09 6.63
N ARG A 143 5.38 6.16 5.47
CA ARG A 143 4.86 7.41 4.90
C ARG A 143 3.92 8.14 5.85
N VAL A 144 2.85 7.49 6.32
CA VAL A 144 1.91 8.15 7.24
C VAL A 144 2.59 8.51 8.55
N SER A 145 3.48 7.67 9.05
CA SER A 145 4.20 7.90 10.31
C SER A 145 5.13 9.10 10.24
N LEU A 146 5.87 9.27 9.14
CA LEU A 146 6.74 10.43 8.93
C LEU A 146 5.95 11.71 8.81
N LEU A 147 4.90 11.71 7.97
CA LEU A 147 4.08 12.89 7.75
C LEU A 147 3.35 13.32 9.03
N ASN A 148 2.89 12.37 9.84
CA ASN A 148 2.28 12.66 11.14
C ASN A 148 3.27 13.29 12.14
N ASN A 149 4.53 12.82 12.16
CA ASN A 149 5.53 13.28 13.14
C ASN A 149 6.36 14.50 12.72
N TYR A 150 6.54 14.69 11.42
CA TYR A 150 7.47 15.67 10.84
C TYR A 150 6.85 16.56 9.76
N GLY A 151 5.69 16.18 9.19
CA GLY A 151 5.17 16.79 7.99
C GLY A 151 6.09 16.60 6.78
N GLY A 152 6.04 17.56 5.86
CA GLY A 152 6.81 17.52 4.61
C GLY A 152 6.05 16.83 3.47
N ILE A 153 6.81 16.36 2.49
CA ILE A 153 6.28 15.73 1.27
C ILE A 153 6.87 14.32 1.18
N TRP A 154 6.05 13.32 0.90
CA TRP A 154 6.51 12.00 0.54
C TRP A 154 6.55 11.87 -0.99
N LEU A 155 7.66 11.40 -1.53
CA LEU A 155 7.87 11.24 -2.97
C LEU A 155 8.56 9.92 -3.33
#